data_AF-A0A845F144-F1
#
_entry.id   AF-A0A845F144-F1
#
_cell.length_a   1.000
_cell.length_b   1.000
_cell.length_c   1.000
_cell.angle_alpha   90.00
_cell.angle_beta   90.00
_cell.angle_gamma   90.00
#
_symmetry.space_group_name_H-M   'P 1'
#
loop_
_entity.id
_entity.type
_entity.pdbx_description
1 polymer ?
#
loop_
_entity_poly.entity_id
_entity_poly.type
_entity_poly.pdbx_seq_one_letter_code
_entity_poly.pdbx_strand_id
1 'polypeptide(L)' 'MKELIAYRFTEFIDAPIALVYECLHKDEHVLNWNTMIVEHIYEGQEDEMGAGSRFKSKQRIGKKEYTFETEVLVH' A
#
# COMPACT_ATOMS: atom_id res chain seq x y z
N MET A 1 -14.81 -9.27 -13.86
CA MET A 1 -13.57 -8.79 -14.50
C MET A 1 -12.55 -9.92 -14.37
N LYS A 2 -11.77 -10.26 -15.40
CA LYS A 2 -10.74 -11.30 -15.26
C LYS A 2 -9.47 -10.65 -14.72
N GLU A 3 -9.09 -11.00 -13.50
CA GLU A 3 -7.82 -10.55 -12.92
C GLU A 3 -6.64 -11.18 -13.67
N LEU A 4 -5.60 -10.39 -13.90
CA LEU A 4 -4.40 -10.83 -14.58
C LEU A 4 -3.21 -10.38 -13.74
N ILE A 5 -2.34 -11.32 -13.37
CA ILE A 5 -1.13 -11.00 -12.60
C ILE A 5 -0.23 -10.15 -13.50
N ALA A 6 -0.14 -8.86 -13.22
CA ALA A 6 0.70 -7.94 -13.99
C ALA A 6 2.19 -8.22 -13.75
N TYR A 7 2.58 -8.43 -12.49
CA TYR A 7 3.94 -8.75 -12.09
C TYR A 7 3.95 -9.40 -10.71
N ARG A 8 5.02 -10.15 -10.41
CA ARG A 8 5.33 -10.70 -9.08
C ARG A 8 6.83 -10.55 -8.87
N PHE A 9 7.22 -10.00 -7.73
CA PHE A 9 8.62 -9.96 -7.30
C PHE A 9 8.77 -10.64 -5.93
N THR A 10 9.99 -11.01 -5.61
CA THR A 10 10.36 -11.63 -4.33
C THR A 10 11.74 -11.14 -3.99
N GLU A 11 11.90 -10.66 -2.76
CA GLU A 11 13.13 -10.08 -2.26
C GLU A 11 13.41 -10.64 -0.86
N PHE A 12 14.68 -10.88 -0.57
CA PHE A 12 15.11 -11.29 0.76
C PHE A 12 15.52 -10.06 1.55
N ILE A 13 14.88 -9.85 2.71
CA ILE A 13 15.16 -8.74 3.60
C ILE A 13 15.75 -9.33 4.88
N ASP A 14 16.96 -8.92 5.23
CA ASP A 14 17.67 -9.37 6.44
C ASP A 14 17.14 -8.62 7.68
N ALA A 15 15.89 -8.88 8.05
CA ALA A 15 15.22 -8.29 9.20
C ALA A 15 14.11 -9.22 9.75
N PRO A 16 13.73 -9.06 11.03
CA PRO A 16 12.58 -9.79 11.59
C PRO A 16 11.29 -9.49 10.83
N ILE A 17 10.46 -10.51 10.61
CA ILE A 17 9.22 -10.39 9.84
C ILE A 17 8.24 -9.33 10.40
N ALA A 18 8.20 -9.15 11.71
CA ALA A 18 7.35 -8.15 12.34
C ALA A 18 7.72 -6.72 11.90
N LEU A 19 9.02 -6.42 11.82
CA LEU A 19 9.51 -5.12 11.36
C LEU A 19 9.23 -4.92 9.86
N VAL A 20 9.46 -5.94 9.05
CA VAL A 20 9.16 -5.89 7.61
C VAL A 20 7.67 -5.62 7.38
N TYR A 21 6.80 -6.30 8.14
CA TYR A 21 5.36 -6.08 8.07
C TYR A 21 4.99 -4.65 8.45
N GLU A 22 5.53 -4.13 9.55
CA GLU A 22 5.31 -2.74 9.98
C GLU A 22 5.73 -1.74 8.88
N CYS A 23 6.90 -1.92 8.26
CA CYS A 23 7.39 -1.04 7.20
C CYS A 23 6.58 -1.09 5.89
N LEU A 24 5.85 -2.18 5.65
CA LEU A 24 4.95 -2.33 4.50
C LEU A 24 3.52 -1.88 4.81
N HIS A 25 3.13 -1.86 6.08
CA HIS A 25 1.76 -1.62 6.50
C HIS A 25 1.51 -0.20 6.99
N LYS A 26 2.48 0.44 7.65
CA LYS A 26 2.33 1.79 8.20
C LYS A 26 2.77 2.87 7.22
N ASP A 27 1.92 3.85 7.01
CA ASP A 27 2.15 5.00 6.12
C ASP A 27 3.43 5.75 6.46
N GLU A 28 3.73 5.93 7.75
CA GLU A 28 4.96 6.61 8.17
C GLU A 28 6.22 5.95 7.58
N HIS A 29 6.21 4.63 7.40
CA HIS A 29 7.32 3.90 6.80
C HIS A 29 7.16 3.80 5.28
N VAL A 30 5.96 3.48 4.81
CA VAL A 30 5.67 3.31 3.37
C VAL A 30 6.02 4.57 2.58
N LEU A 31 5.64 5.74 3.08
CA LEU A 31 5.92 7.03 2.42
C LEU A 31 7.41 7.38 2.38
N ASN A 32 8.22 6.80 3.26
CA ASN A 32 9.67 7.04 3.28
C ASN A 32 10.41 6.27 2.18
N TRP A 33 10.00 5.03 1.88
CA TRP A 33 10.71 4.19 0.90
C TRP A 33 10.00 4.09 -0.44
N ASN A 34 8.66 4.20 -0.48
CA ASN A 34 7.89 4.06 -1.70
C ASN A 34 7.68 5.41 -2.38
N THR A 35 8.59 5.75 -3.30
CA THR A 35 8.55 7.03 -4.03
C THR A 35 7.33 7.21 -4.94
N MET A 36 6.55 6.15 -5.18
CA MET A 36 5.34 6.24 -5.99
C MET A 36 4.12 6.66 -5.17
N ILE A 37 4.10 6.44 -3.86
CA ILE A 37 2.97 6.81 -3.00
C ILE A 37 3.18 8.24 -2.50
N VAL A 38 2.18 9.09 -2.68
CA VAL A 38 2.19 10.47 -2.19
C VAL A 38 1.52 10.56 -0.82
N GLU A 39 0.34 9.95 -0.70
CA GLU A 39 -0.43 9.88 0.55
C GLU A 39 -1.54 8.84 0.42
N HIS A 40 -2.01 8.33 1.55
CA HIS A 40 -3.27 7.61 1.64
C HIS A 40 -4.31 8.45 2.37
N ILE A 41 -5.56 8.35 1.92
CA ILE A 41 -6.70 9.10 2.46
C ILE A 41 -7.72 8.09 2.96
N TYR A 42 -7.87 8.03 4.28
CA TYR A 42 -8.77 7.14 4.99
C TYR A 42 -10.00 7.91 5.48
N GLU A 43 -11.15 7.22 5.60
CA GLU A 43 -12.33 7.80 6.25
C GLU A 43 -12.22 7.77 7.80
N GLY A 44 -11.36 6.90 8.34
CA GLY A 44 -11.06 6.73 9.76
C GLY A 44 -9.55 6.73 10.03
N GLN A 45 -9.12 5.99 11.05
CA GLN A 45 -7.68 5.81 11.31
C GLN A 45 -7.10 4.68 10.45
N GLU A 46 -5.83 4.80 10.05
CA GLU A 46 -5.11 3.74 9.34
C GLU A 46 -5.13 2.41 10.12
N ASP A 47 -5.00 2.48 11.44
CA ASP A 47 -4.99 1.32 12.33
C ASP A 47 -6.32 0.56 12.38
N GLU A 48 -7.41 1.18 11.93
CA GLU A 48 -8.74 0.57 11.81
C GLU A 48 -8.91 -0.17 10.48
N MET A 49 -7.93 -0.08 9.57
CA MET A 49 -7.97 -0.77 8.28
C MET A 49 -7.83 -2.26 8.46
N GLY A 50 -8.84 -2.98 7.99
CA GLY A 50 -8.86 -4.43 7.92
C GLY A 50 -9.42 -4.90 6.59
N ALA A 51 -9.66 -6.19 6.51
CA ALA A 51 -10.30 -6.78 5.34
C ALA A 51 -11.66 -6.11 5.03
N GLY A 52 -11.88 -5.78 3.75
CA GLY A 52 -13.07 -5.09 3.26
C GLY A 52 -13.03 -3.57 3.44
N SER A 53 -12.07 -3.02 4.19
CA SER A 53 -11.90 -1.58 4.30
C SER A 53 -11.50 -0.96 2.96
N ARG A 54 -11.90 0.29 2.76
CA ARG A 54 -11.61 1.07 1.55
C ARG A 54 -10.90 2.35 1.91
N PHE A 55 -9.99 2.78 1.03
CA PHE A 55 -9.27 4.04 1.15
C PHE A 55 -8.86 4.53 -0.23
N LYS A 56 -8.46 5.80 -0.32
CA LYS A 56 -7.90 6.35 -1.56
C LYS A 56 -6.40 6.42 -1.47
N SER A 57 -5.71 5.91 -2.49
CA SER A 57 -4.26 6.03 -2.61
C SER A 57 -3.91 7.06 -3.67
N LYS A 58 -3.23 8.13 -3.28
CA LYS A 58 -2.70 9.12 -4.21
C LYS A 58 -1.29 8.70 -4.58
N GLN A 59 -1.05 8.46 -5.87
CA GLN A 59 0.22 7.96 -6.36
C GLN A 59 0.75 8.82 -7.50
N ARG A 60 2.08 8.97 -7.55
CA ARG A 60 2.81 9.64 -8.63
C ARG A 60 3.44 8.60 -9.53
N ILE A 61 2.96 8.52 -10.77
CA ILE A 61 3.47 7.62 -11.80
C ILE A 61 4.03 8.49 -12.94
N GLY A 62 5.36 8.54 -13.03
CA GLY A 62 6.06 9.47 -13.90
C GLY A 62 5.81 10.93 -13.49
N LYS A 63 5.28 11.75 -14.41
CA LYS A 63 4.99 13.18 -14.16
C LYS A 63 3.54 13.44 -13.75
N LYS A 64 2.72 12.41 -13.59
CA LYS A 64 1.29 12.53 -13.31
C LYS A 64 0.96 12.00 -11.93
N GLU A 65 0.00 12.64 -11.29
CA GLU A 65 -0.61 12.18 -10.06
C GLU A 65 -1.97 11.55 -10.36
N TYR A 66 -2.22 10.41 -9.72
CA TYR A 66 -3.44 9.62 -9.85
C TYR A 66 -4.00 9.36 -8.47
N THR A 67 -5.33 9.31 -8.37
CA THR A 67 -6.01 8.84 -7.16
C THR A 67 -6.70 7.53 -7.49
N PHE A 68 -6.38 6.49 -6.73
CA PHE A 68 -6.92 5.15 -6.87
C PHE A 68 -7.86 4.84 -5.70
N GLU A 69 -9.07 4.36 -6.01
CA GLU A 69 -9.94 3.74 -5.02
C GLU A 69 -9.38 2.35 -4.71
N THR A 70 -9.10 2.07 -3.44
CA THR A 70 -8.43 0.84 -2.99
C THR A 70 -9.32 0.08 -2.02
N GLU A 71 -9.31 -1.24 -2.10
CA GLU A 71 -10.01 -2.14 -1.18
C GLU A 71 -9.02 -3.18 -0.64
N VAL A 72 -9.01 -3.38 0.68
CA VAL A 72 -8.18 -4.40 1.33
C VAL A 72 -8.87 -5.75 1.19
N LEU A 73 -8.27 -6.67 0.44
CA LEU A 73 -8.85 -8.00 0.21
C LEU A 73 -8.44 -9.00 1.30
N VAL A 74 -9.30 -9.97 1.58
CA VAL A 74 -8.94 -11.19 2.33
C VAL A 74 -8.19 -12.12 1.38
N HIS A 75 -7.07 -12.70 1.83
CA HIS A 75 -6.41 -13.82 1.15
C HIS A 75 -6.44 -15.06 2.04
#